data_AF-A0A848B3W4-F1
#
_entry.id   AF-A0A848B3W4-F1
#
_cell.length_a   1.000
_cell.length_b   1.000
_cell.length_c   1.000
_cell.angle_alpha   90.00
_cell.angle_beta   90.00
_cell.angle_gamma   90.00
#
_symmetry.space_group_name_H-M   'P 1'
#
loop_
_entity.id
_entity.type
_entity.pdbx_description
1 polymer ?
#
loop_
_entity_poly.entity_id
_entity_poly.type
_entity_poly.pdbx_seq_one_letter_code
_entity_poly.pdbx_strand_id
1 'polypeptide(L)'
;VDAAAGTVVLTAALTLPTSVTELSADDDPAFLVFPATSWETDESSLTAGDYNLNAGRGATVQGSICVNVADYASVSGLCNVNSGESAAVSGVGNVNHGPESDLGGVNNLNTAGRGVFIRGGNNKAASDDVVIFGRGNTVSGMGAVVFGNCNTEISGREAFGFGNRLTLTGKYAHAIGYSLTVAAPDAMLIGRHGALADTPDNEGAFGIAGGEKDAPAIGFLHRVRKSVANPLYAPAKDADHTGVDSDGEKQYIAEPAFSTEYRGHLLAVSETVTLSGVQTVTLDHDRFARWLLAGYGRATLALANWKDGDSGELIVDTTKQTINIPAEWVTLGADIAKTPGVYVLEIAMVGDTVFYAIKWPNSGGTVSSIGDHISIVNDYWYIDGVST
;
A
#
# COMPACT_ATOMS: atom_id res chain seq x y z
N VAL A 1 7.42 -16.90 33.65
CA VAL A 1 6.71 -15.73 33.10
C VAL A 1 5.62 -16.27 32.19
N ASP A 2 4.34 -16.06 32.52
CA ASP A 2 3.22 -16.44 31.66
C ASP A 2 2.87 -15.22 30.79
N ALA A 3 2.98 -15.39 29.48
CA ALA A 3 2.85 -14.33 28.48
C ALA A 3 1.40 -13.82 28.30
N ALA A 4 0.42 -14.46 28.94
CA ALA A 4 -1.00 -14.13 28.74
C ALA A 4 -1.56 -13.06 29.70
N ALA A 5 -0.92 -12.78 30.84
CA ALA A 5 -1.57 -12.07 31.95
C ALA A 5 -1.02 -10.66 32.27
N GLY A 6 0.00 -10.16 31.58
CA GLY A 6 0.60 -8.85 31.91
C GLY A 6 1.19 -8.77 33.33
N THR A 7 1.43 -9.92 33.96
CA THR A 7 1.92 -10.04 35.33
C THR A 7 3.44 -10.26 35.31
N VAL A 8 4.20 -9.35 35.91
CA VAL A 8 5.63 -9.54 36.17
C VAL A 8 5.77 -10.48 37.36
N VAL A 9 6.19 -11.72 37.11
CA VAL A 9 6.50 -12.69 38.17
C VAL A 9 7.98 -12.56 38.54
N LEU A 10 8.26 -12.01 39.72
CA LEU A 10 9.61 -11.95 40.28
C LEU A 10 10.07 -13.38 40.63
N THR A 11 11.16 -13.85 40.03
CA THR A 11 11.67 -15.23 40.19
C THR A 11 12.81 -15.37 41.20
N ALA A 12 13.28 -14.26 41.77
CA ALA A 12 14.24 -14.24 42.87
C ALA A 12 13.54 -13.86 44.19
N ALA A 13 14.03 -14.39 45.31
CA ALA A 13 13.53 -14.04 46.64
C ALA A 13 13.80 -12.55 46.92
N LEU A 14 12.76 -11.72 46.79
CA LEU A 14 12.81 -10.32 47.17
C LEU A 14 12.90 -10.26 48.71
N THR A 15 14.01 -9.74 49.24
CA THR A 15 14.10 -9.46 50.68
C THR A 15 13.32 -8.18 50.95
N LEU A 16 12.09 -8.32 51.45
CA LEU A 16 11.22 -7.18 51.73
C LEU A 16 11.72 -6.38 52.94
N PRO A 17 11.72 -5.04 52.89
CA PRO A 17 11.97 -4.22 54.08
C PRO A 17 10.85 -4.43 55.11
N THR A 18 11.16 -4.23 56.38
CA THR A 18 10.23 -4.39 57.52
C THR A 18 8.99 -3.47 57.47
N SER A 19 8.93 -2.54 56.51
CA SER A 19 7.81 -1.65 56.26
C SER A 19 6.77 -2.21 55.28
N VAL A 20 7.06 -3.32 54.59
CA VAL A 20 6.10 -3.99 53.70
C VAL A 20 5.38 -5.06 54.51
N THR A 21 4.09 -4.87 54.76
CA THR A 21 3.34 -5.73 55.68
C THR A 21 2.60 -6.88 54.98
N GLU A 22 2.21 -6.76 53.70
CA GLU A 22 1.54 -7.83 52.94
C GLU A 22 1.78 -7.72 51.42
N LEU A 23 1.86 -8.89 50.75
CA LEU A 23 1.69 -9.04 49.30
C LEU A 23 0.36 -9.81 49.09
N SER A 24 -0.63 -9.20 48.45
CA SER A 24 -1.90 -9.88 48.13
C SER A 24 -1.78 -10.65 46.82
N ALA A 25 -2.26 -11.90 46.81
CA ALA A 25 -2.16 -12.85 45.70
C ALA A 25 -3.54 -13.33 45.21
N ASP A 26 -4.54 -12.44 45.19
CA ASP A 26 -5.84 -12.71 44.56
C ASP A 26 -6.01 -11.85 43.30
N ASP A 27 -6.88 -12.33 42.39
CA ASP A 27 -7.17 -11.97 40.98
C ASP A 27 -7.32 -10.47 40.61
N ASP A 28 -6.99 -9.53 41.50
CA ASP A 28 -6.77 -8.11 41.21
C ASP A 28 -5.31 -7.85 40.80
N PRO A 29 -5.03 -6.90 39.89
CA PRO A 29 -3.67 -6.60 39.46
C PRO A 29 -2.81 -6.29 40.69
N ALA A 30 -1.79 -7.12 40.92
CA ALA A 30 -0.91 -7.05 42.09
C ALA A 30 -0.57 -5.60 42.44
N PHE A 31 -1.15 -5.11 43.54
CA PHE A 31 -0.94 -3.75 43.99
C PHE A 31 0.49 -3.68 44.54
N LEU A 32 1.41 -3.18 43.72
CA LEU A 32 2.77 -2.83 44.15
C LEU A 32 2.63 -1.66 45.13
N VAL A 33 2.70 -1.96 46.43
CA VAL A 33 2.77 -0.93 47.47
C VAL A 33 4.12 -0.24 47.34
N PHE A 34 4.12 0.96 46.76
CA PHE A 34 5.32 1.78 46.72
C PHE A 34 5.65 2.27 48.13
N PRO A 35 6.91 2.15 48.59
CA PRO A 35 7.35 2.83 49.78
C PRO A 35 7.14 4.35 49.62
N ALA A 36 7.02 5.08 50.74
CA ALA A 36 6.88 6.54 50.72
C ALA A 36 8.04 7.30 50.04
N THR A 37 9.12 6.58 49.71
CA THR A 37 10.33 7.05 49.03
C THR A 37 10.71 6.05 47.94
N SER A 38 11.49 6.48 46.94
CA SER A 38 12.02 5.58 45.91
C SER A 38 12.97 4.51 46.46
N TRP A 39 13.08 3.38 45.75
CA TRP A 39 13.87 2.20 46.14
C TRP A 39 14.77 1.67 45.00
N GLU A 40 16.05 1.48 45.31
CA GLU A 40 17.08 0.82 44.48
C GLU A 40 17.47 -0.53 45.12
N THR A 41 17.58 -1.60 44.32
CA THR A 41 18.02 -2.92 44.82
C THR A 41 19.33 -3.42 44.22
N ASP A 42 19.81 -2.86 43.11
CA ASP A 42 20.90 -3.44 42.32
C ASP A 42 22.10 -2.52 42.08
N GLU A 43 23.25 -3.14 41.83
CA GLU A 43 24.53 -2.44 41.68
C GLU A 43 24.56 -1.48 40.49
N SER A 44 25.21 -0.33 40.69
CA SER A 44 25.42 0.72 39.67
C SER A 44 24.12 1.28 39.07
N SER A 45 23.00 1.12 39.76
CA SER A 45 21.71 1.72 39.39
C SER A 45 21.59 3.15 39.93
N LEU A 46 20.68 3.93 39.35
CA LEU A 46 20.33 5.28 39.79
C LEU A 46 18.80 5.45 39.81
N THR A 47 18.27 5.99 40.89
CA THR A 47 16.85 6.29 41.07
C THR A 47 16.66 7.69 41.63
N ALA A 48 15.84 8.49 40.94
CA ALA A 48 15.55 9.86 41.34
C ALA A 48 14.05 10.17 41.29
N GLY A 49 13.57 10.98 42.23
CA GLY A 49 12.15 11.30 42.40
C GLY A 49 11.46 10.37 43.41
N ASP A 50 10.15 10.20 43.29
CA ASP A 50 9.32 9.65 44.37
C ASP A 50 8.59 8.36 43.94
N TYR A 51 8.45 7.40 44.86
CA TYR A 51 7.70 6.16 44.63
C TYR A 51 8.20 5.33 43.43
N ASN A 52 9.50 5.38 43.10
CA ASN A 52 10.05 4.54 42.05
C ASN A 52 10.59 3.22 42.62
N LEU A 53 10.51 2.15 41.83
CA LEU A 53 11.19 0.87 42.07
C LEU A 53 12.20 0.62 40.94
N ASN A 54 13.46 0.41 41.31
CA ASN A 54 14.51 0.04 40.37
C ASN A 54 15.26 -1.21 40.86
N ALA A 55 15.00 -2.33 40.19
CA ALA A 55 15.64 -3.63 40.43
C ALA A 55 16.48 -4.12 39.25
N GLY A 56 16.96 -3.19 38.41
CA GLY A 56 17.83 -3.48 37.29
C GLY A 56 19.26 -3.06 37.57
N ARG A 57 20.22 -3.95 37.30
CA ARG A 57 21.65 -3.62 37.35
C ARG A 57 21.97 -2.57 36.29
N GLY A 58 22.72 -1.53 36.67
CA GLY A 58 23.12 -0.48 35.73
C GLY A 58 21.96 0.34 35.14
N ALA A 59 20.75 0.22 35.70
CA ALA A 59 19.57 0.89 35.20
C ALA A 59 19.37 2.27 35.84
N THR A 60 18.77 3.20 35.09
CA THR A 60 18.39 4.53 35.57
C THR A 60 16.87 4.67 35.60
N VAL A 61 16.30 5.08 36.73
CA VAL A 61 14.87 5.37 36.88
C VAL A 61 14.67 6.79 37.42
N GLN A 62 13.92 7.63 36.72
CA GLN A 62 13.68 9.03 37.13
C GLN A 62 12.20 9.40 37.06
N GLY A 63 11.70 10.18 38.01
CA GLY A 63 10.31 10.70 38.00
C GLY A 63 9.47 10.12 39.12
N SER A 64 8.27 9.63 38.83
CA SER A 64 7.35 9.14 39.86
C SER A 64 6.61 7.86 39.48
N ILE A 65 6.45 6.95 40.44
CA ILE A 65 5.64 5.72 40.29
C ILE A 65 6.16 4.85 39.12
N CYS A 66 7.45 4.93 38.79
CA CYS A 66 8.04 4.08 37.77
C CYS A 66 8.51 2.74 38.37
N VAL A 67 8.34 1.66 37.62
CA VAL A 67 8.81 0.32 37.97
C VAL A 67 9.77 -0.16 36.89
N ASN A 68 11.01 -0.48 37.27
CA ASN A 68 11.97 -1.15 36.42
C ASN A 68 12.49 -2.42 37.11
N VAL A 69 12.46 -3.55 36.39
CA VAL A 69 13.02 -4.83 36.86
C VAL A 69 14.06 -5.41 35.90
N ALA A 70 14.53 -4.60 34.95
CA ALA A 70 15.44 -5.05 33.91
C ALA A 70 16.75 -4.27 33.90
N ASP A 71 17.82 -4.99 33.58
CA ASP A 71 19.17 -4.47 33.54
C ASP A 71 19.38 -3.47 32.39
N TYR A 72 20.30 -2.53 32.61
CA TYR A 72 20.75 -1.55 31.63
C TYR A 72 19.65 -0.68 31.01
N ALA A 73 18.49 -0.58 31.66
CA ALA A 73 17.35 0.19 31.18
C ALA A 73 17.40 1.67 31.62
N SER A 74 16.70 2.52 30.88
CA SER A 74 16.46 3.92 31.24
C SER A 74 14.95 4.18 31.27
N VAL A 75 14.40 4.42 32.45
CA VAL A 75 12.96 4.67 32.65
C VAL A 75 12.77 6.08 33.20
N SER A 76 11.92 6.89 32.58
CA SER A 76 11.69 8.27 33.02
C SER A 76 10.24 8.73 32.89
N GLY A 77 9.75 9.54 33.83
CA GLY A 77 8.42 10.15 33.79
C GLY A 77 7.47 9.63 34.87
N LEU A 78 6.22 9.30 34.51
CA LEU A 78 5.17 8.95 35.46
C LEU A 78 4.56 7.57 35.14
N CYS A 79 4.45 6.69 36.15
CA CYS A 79 3.73 5.42 36.02
C CYS A 79 4.22 4.51 34.88
N ASN A 80 5.50 4.54 34.51
CA ASN A 80 6.04 3.65 33.49
C ASN A 80 6.49 2.32 34.10
N VAL A 81 6.25 1.22 33.40
CA VAL A 81 6.65 -0.13 33.80
C VAL A 81 7.59 -0.72 32.74
N ASN A 82 8.77 -1.15 33.14
CA ASN A 82 9.75 -1.79 32.28
C ASN A 82 10.24 -3.13 32.84
N SER A 83 10.27 -4.14 31.97
CA SER A 83 10.89 -5.44 32.19
C SER A 83 11.76 -5.88 31.00
N GLY A 84 12.00 -4.98 30.04
CA GLY A 84 12.91 -5.20 28.92
C GLY A 84 14.33 -4.74 29.24
N GLU A 85 15.30 -5.63 29.06
CA GLU A 85 16.73 -5.32 29.18
C GLU A 85 17.15 -4.30 28.12
N SER A 86 18.05 -3.38 28.49
CA SER A 86 18.58 -2.36 27.57
C SER A 86 17.49 -1.50 26.89
N ALA A 87 16.34 -1.34 27.54
CA ALA A 87 15.22 -0.57 27.01
C ALA A 87 15.23 0.89 27.49
N ALA A 88 14.67 1.79 26.68
CA ALA A 88 14.36 3.16 27.04
C ALA A 88 12.84 3.34 27.13
N VAL A 89 12.32 3.81 28.26
CA VAL A 89 10.89 4.04 28.45
C VAL A 89 10.68 5.43 29.03
N SER A 90 9.95 6.30 28.33
CA SER A 90 9.76 7.69 28.75
C SER A 90 8.33 8.19 28.57
N GLY A 91 7.90 9.07 29.47
CA GLY A 91 6.58 9.73 29.42
C GLY A 91 5.63 9.23 30.49
N VAL A 92 4.38 8.88 30.14
CA VAL A 92 3.33 8.53 31.11
C VAL A 92 2.69 7.19 30.81
N GLY A 93 2.65 6.28 31.78
CA GLY A 93 1.82 5.07 31.71
C GLY A 93 2.26 4.05 30.66
N ASN A 94 3.51 4.11 30.17
CA ASN A 94 4.00 3.14 29.19
C ASN A 94 4.39 1.82 29.86
N VAL A 95 4.15 0.71 29.18
CA VAL A 95 4.48 -0.64 29.65
C VAL A 95 5.34 -1.35 28.60
N ASN A 96 6.55 -1.73 28.98
CA ASN A 96 7.49 -2.45 28.12
C ASN A 96 7.90 -3.78 28.73
N HIS A 97 7.73 -4.86 27.96
CA HIS A 97 8.22 -6.19 28.30
C HIS A 97 9.31 -6.71 27.35
N GLY A 98 9.56 -6.00 26.24
CA GLY A 98 10.54 -6.43 25.24
C GLY A 98 11.92 -5.80 25.45
N PRO A 99 13.01 -6.56 25.26
CA PRO A 99 14.37 -6.03 25.34
C PRO A 99 14.66 -5.07 24.18
N GLU A 100 15.69 -4.24 24.34
CA GLU A 100 16.23 -3.34 23.30
C GLU A 100 15.18 -2.39 22.70
N SER A 101 14.13 -2.09 23.46
CA SER A 101 12.97 -1.33 22.98
C SER A 101 13.02 0.13 23.44
N ASP A 102 12.41 1.02 22.66
CA ASP A 102 12.35 2.44 22.95
C ASP A 102 10.89 2.95 22.86
N LEU A 103 10.25 3.13 24.01
CA LEU A 103 8.88 3.59 24.15
C LEU A 103 8.84 5.02 24.68
N GLY A 104 8.15 5.91 23.97
CA GLY A 104 8.04 7.32 24.33
C GLY A 104 6.63 7.87 24.15
N GLY A 105 6.13 8.58 25.15
CA GLY A 105 4.84 9.26 25.12
C GLY A 105 3.86 8.73 26.16
N VAL A 106 2.62 8.41 25.78
CA VAL A 106 1.53 8.12 26.74
C VAL A 106 0.87 6.78 26.49
N ASN A 107 0.85 5.89 27.49
CA ASN A 107 0.09 4.63 27.47
C ASN A 107 0.44 3.71 26.29
N ASN A 108 1.71 3.62 25.91
CA ASN A 108 2.14 2.64 24.92
C ASN A 108 2.42 1.29 25.58
N LEU A 109 2.17 0.20 24.86
CA LEU A 109 2.37 -1.18 25.32
C LEU A 109 3.21 -1.95 24.31
N ASN A 110 4.33 -2.51 24.77
CA ASN A 110 5.04 -3.56 24.07
C ASN A 110 4.91 -4.86 24.88
N THR A 111 4.19 -5.85 24.32
CA THR A 111 3.86 -7.08 25.08
C THR A 111 5.04 -8.03 25.25
N ALA A 112 5.98 -8.06 24.30
CA ALA A 112 7.18 -8.91 24.36
C ALA A 112 8.20 -8.66 23.23
N GLY A 113 7.93 -7.77 22.26
CA GLY A 113 8.75 -7.65 21.05
C GLY A 113 10.12 -7.07 21.32
N ARG A 114 11.18 -7.70 20.82
CA ARG A 114 12.54 -7.13 20.84
C ARG A 114 12.64 -5.97 19.84
N GLY A 115 13.42 -4.94 20.16
CA GLY A 115 13.74 -3.88 19.19
C GLY A 115 12.55 -2.99 18.81
N VAL A 116 11.52 -2.92 19.65
CA VAL A 116 10.31 -2.15 19.36
C VAL A 116 10.55 -0.67 19.58
N PHE A 117 10.15 0.16 18.62
CA PHE A 117 10.23 1.62 18.71
C PHE A 117 8.84 2.26 18.64
N ILE A 118 8.43 2.99 19.69
CA ILE A 118 7.12 3.64 19.74
C ILE A 118 7.27 5.12 20.14
N ARG A 119 6.60 5.99 19.38
CA ARG A 119 6.40 7.41 19.72
C ARG A 119 4.95 7.82 19.56
N GLY A 120 4.36 8.35 20.62
CA GLY A 120 2.99 8.86 20.63
C GLY A 120 2.18 8.26 21.77
N GLY A 121 0.96 7.77 21.55
CA GLY A 121 0.22 7.19 22.66
C GLY A 121 -0.87 6.18 22.35
N ASN A 122 -1.22 5.37 23.34
CA ASN A 122 -2.16 4.26 23.20
C ASN A 122 -1.79 3.30 22.05
N ASN A 123 -0.51 3.10 21.77
CA ASN A 123 -0.08 2.13 20.77
C ASN A 123 0.25 0.78 21.41
N LYS A 124 0.02 -0.31 20.70
CA LYS A 124 0.33 -1.67 21.11
C LYS A 124 1.19 -2.35 20.04
N ALA A 125 2.36 -2.85 20.45
CA ALA A 125 3.21 -3.72 19.66
C ALA A 125 3.25 -5.12 20.30
N ALA A 126 3.20 -6.17 19.48
CA ALA A 126 3.21 -7.56 19.93
C ALA A 126 4.23 -8.45 19.21
N SER A 127 5.17 -7.87 18.45
CA SER A 127 6.19 -8.61 17.70
C SER A 127 7.48 -7.82 17.61
N ASP A 128 8.56 -8.53 17.24
CA ASP A 128 9.90 -7.98 17.12
C ASP A 128 9.97 -6.91 15.99
N ASP A 129 10.89 -5.96 16.18
CA ASP A 129 11.30 -4.96 15.20
C ASP A 129 10.16 -4.06 14.70
N VAL A 130 9.13 -3.86 15.51
CA VAL A 130 7.97 -3.02 15.19
C VAL A 130 8.29 -1.54 15.44
N VAL A 131 7.91 -0.69 14.48
CA VAL A 131 8.04 0.77 14.59
C VAL A 131 6.67 1.43 14.50
N ILE A 132 6.32 2.25 15.49
CA ILE A 132 5.03 2.95 15.55
C ILE A 132 5.21 4.43 15.86
N PHE A 133 4.62 5.28 15.03
CA PHE A 133 4.43 6.69 15.29
C PHE A 133 2.95 7.05 15.25
N GLY A 134 2.45 7.74 16.28
CA GLY A 134 1.08 8.27 16.32
C GLY A 134 0.25 7.69 17.46
N ARG A 135 -1.05 7.44 17.25
CA ARG A 135 -1.96 7.09 18.36
C ARG A 135 -2.95 5.98 18.05
N GLY A 136 -3.13 5.07 19.00
CA GLY A 136 -4.19 4.05 18.92
C GLY A 136 -3.92 2.95 17.91
N ASN A 137 -2.65 2.66 17.59
CA ASN A 137 -2.29 1.60 16.65
C ASN A 137 -2.08 0.27 17.39
N THR A 138 -2.45 -0.84 16.76
CA THR A 138 -2.18 -2.20 17.25
C THR A 138 -1.47 -2.97 16.14
N VAL A 139 -0.22 -3.36 16.43
CA VAL A 139 0.69 -3.95 15.45
C VAL A 139 1.24 -5.27 15.99
N SER A 140 0.96 -6.36 15.28
CA SER A 140 1.44 -7.72 15.55
C SER A 140 2.21 -8.33 14.38
N GLY A 141 2.42 -7.57 13.30
CA GLY A 141 3.32 -7.97 12.22
C GLY A 141 4.77 -7.75 12.61
N MET A 142 5.59 -8.81 12.64
CA MET A 142 7.03 -8.69 12.86
C MET A 142 7.67 -7.78 11.81
N GLY A 143 8.50 -6.83 12.24
CA GLY A 143 9.15 -5.86 11.36
C GLY A 143 8.22 -4.81 10.75
N ALA A 144 6.96 -4.72 11.19
CA ALA A 144 6.00 -3.79 10.62
C ALA A 144 6.28 -2.34 11.06
N VAL A 145 6.03 -1.40 10.15
CA VAL A 145 6.25 0.03 10.36
C VAL A 145 4.96 0.80 10.12
N VAL A 146 4.51 1.55 11.12
CA VAL A 146 3.22 2.25 11.08
C VAL A 146 3.36 3.71 11.51
N PHE A 147 2.89 4.61 10.66
CA PHE A 147 2.74 6.03 10.94
C PHE A 147 1.26 6.41 10.87
N GLY A 148 0.70 6.97 11.94
CA GLY A 148 -0.65 7.56 11.96
C GLY A 148 -1.52 7.02 13.08
N ASN A 149 -2.83 6.88 12.87
CA ASN A 149 -3.78 6.65 13.97
C ASN A 149 -4.82 5.57 13.72
N CYS A 150 -5.19 4.88 14.80
CA CYS A 150 -6.26 3.90 14.81
C CYS A 150 -6.07 2.76 13.78
N ASN A 151 -4.82 2.38 13.51
CA ASN A 151 -4.49 1.23 12.67
C ASN A 151 -4.48 -0.01 13.57
N THR A 152 -5.63 -0.66 13.74
CA THR A 152 -5.84 -1.67 14.80
C THR A 152 -5.61 -3.11 14.37
N GLU A 153 -5.37 -3.36 13.07
CA GLU A 153 -5.25 -4.70 12.50
C GLU A 153 -4.04 -4.76 11.55
N ILE A 154 -2.83 -4.55 12.11
CA ILE A 154 -1.57 -4.64 11.36
C ILE A 154 -0.85 -5.93 11.77
N SER A 155 -1.12 -7.03 11.08
CA SER A 155 -0.56 -8.35 11.37
C SER A 155 0.36 -8.90 10.27
N GLY A 156 0.41 -8.26 9.11
CA GLY A 156 1.32 -8.63 8.03
C GLY A 156 2.78 -8.46 8.44
N ARG A 157 3.59 -9.51 8.28
CA ARG A 157 5.05 -9.43 8.49
C ARG A 157 5.65 -8.41 7.52
N GLU A 158 6.48 -7.50 8.04
CA GLU A 158 7.10 -6.39 7.32
C GLU A 158 6.07 -5.52 6.57
N ALA A 159 4.86 -5.40 7.12
CA ALA A 159 3.86 -4.49 6.56
C ALA A 159 4.24 -3.02 6.82
N PHE A 160 3.93 -2.15 5.87
CA PHE A 160 4.15 -0.71 5.97
C PHE A 160 2.82 0.05 5.87
N GLY A 161 2.50 0.84 6.89
CA GLY A 161 1.30 1.67 6.93
C GLY A 161 1.62 3.13 7.16
N PHE A 162 1.12 4.02 6.30
CA PHE A 162 1.11 5.47 6.55
C PHE A 162 -0.32 6.01 6.44
N GLY A 163 -0.91 6.41 7.55
CA GLY A 163 -2.24 7.00 7.59
C GLY A 163 -3.12 6.45 8.71
N ASN A 164 -4.42 6.37 8.47
CA ASN A 164 -5.38 6.08 9.55
C ASN A 164 -6.37 4.96 9.19
N ARG A 165 -6.76 4.18 10.19
CA ARG A 165 -7.73 3.08 10.06
C ARG A 165 -7.31 2.05 8.99
N LEU A 166 -6.03 1.75 8.89
CA LEU A 166 -5.49 0.74 7.99
C LEU A 166 -5.63 -0.66 8.60
N THR A 167 -5.91 -1.64 7.75
CA THR A 167 -5.85 -3.08 8.04
C THR A 167 -4.85 -3.72 7.09
N LEU A 168 -3.73 -4.23 7.59
CA LEU A 168 -2.66 -4.82 6.80
C LEU A 168 -2.36 -6.23 7.32
N THR A 169 -2.90 -7.23 6.64
CA THR A 169 -2.75 -8.65 7.01
C THR A 169 -1.85 -9.42 6.05
N GLY A 170 -1.65 -8.91 4.82
CA GLY A 170 -0.74 -9.48 3.84
C GLY A 170 0.72 -9.31 4.25
N LYS A 171 1.54 -10.32 3.99
CA LYS A 171 3.01 -10.23 4.14
C LYS A 171 3.55 -9.17 3.18
N TYR A 172 4.43 -8.29 3.64
CA TYR A 172 4.96 -7.18 2.84
C TYR A 172 3.88 -6.25 2.27
N ALA A 173 2.69 -6.20 2.89
CA ALA A 173 1.62 -5.33 2.44
C ALA A 173 1.92 -3.85 2.74
N HIS A 174 1.62 -2.98 1.80
CA HIS A 174 1.84 -1.53 1.92
C HIS A 174 0.52 -0.77 1.78
N ALA A 175 0.27 0.19 2.67
CA ALA A 175 -0.82 1.15 2.45
C ALA A 175 -0.49 2.58 2.86
N ILE A 176 -0.99 3.53 2.05
CA ILE A 176 -0.87 4.96 2.33
C ILE A 176 -2.24 5.63 2.19
N GLY A 177 -2.84 6.07 3.30
CA GLY A 177 -4.07 6.86 3.27
C GLY A 177 -5.07 6.57 4.39
N TYR A 178 -6.34 6.33 4.06
CA TYR A 178 -7.42 6.25 5.06
C TYR A 178 -8.38 5.08 4.80
N SER A 179 -8.61 4.24 5.81
CA SER A 179 -9.55 3.12 5.72
C SER A 179 -9.25 2.19 4.55
N LEU A 180 -8.00 1.73 4.47
CA LEU A 180 -7.54 0.79 3.46
C LEU A 180 -7.33 -0.59 4.07
N THR A 181 -7.68 -1.63 3.32
CA THR A 181 -7.46 -3.03 3.70
C THR A 181 -6.55 -3.69 2.67
N VAL A 182 -5.41 -4.21 3.08
CA VAL A 182 -4.48 -4.94 2.20
C VAL A 182 -4.17 -6.30 2.83
N ALA A 183 -4.86 -7.32 2.34
CA ALA A 183 -4.69 -8.71 2.73
C ALA A 183 -3.81 -9.49 1.74
N ALA A 184 -3.72 -9.02 0.49
CA ALA A 184 -2.84 -9.60 -0.51
C ALA A 184 -1.35 -9.42 -0.14
N PRO A 185 -0.52 -10.47 -0.24
CA PRO A 185 0.92 -10.35 -0.07
C PRO A 185 1.56 -9.45 -1.14
N ASP A 186 2.63 -8.75 -0.75
CA ASP A 186 3.44 -7.88 -1.63
C ASP A 186 2.66 -6.75 -2.32
N ALA A 187 1.40 -6.54 -1.96
CA ALA A 187 0.52 -5.58 -2.59
C ALA A 187 0.62 -4.19 -1.96
N MET A 188 0.33 -3.17 -2.75
CA MET A 188 0.31 -1.77 -2.34
C MET A 188 -1.02 -1.11 -2.68
N LEU A 189 -1.62 -0.42 -1.72
CA LEU A 189 -2.83 0.35 -1.92
C LEU A 189 -2.68 1.78 -1.37
N ILE A 190 -2.98 2.78 -2.18
CA ILE A 190 -2.94 4.19 -1.75
C ILE A 190 -4.31 4.85 -1.90
N GLY A 191 -4.63 5.84 -1.06
CA GLY A 191 -5.85 6.63 -1.16
C GLY A 191 -6.85 6.38 -0.03
N ARG A 192 -8.14 6.23 -0.35
CA ARG A 192 -9.20 6.16 0.67
C ARG A 192 -10.25 5.09 0.36
N HIS A 193 -10.66 4.33 1.38
CA HIS A 193 -11.74 3.34 1.30
C HIS A 193 -11.57 2.34 0.13
N GLY A 194 -10.56 1.48 0.22
CA GLY A 194 -10.31 0.44 -0.77
C GLY A 194 -9.81 -0.85 -0.11
N ALA A 195 -9.94 -1.97 -0.82
CA ALA A 195 -9.53 -3.27 -0.31
C ALA A 195 -8.88 -4.12 -1.40
N LEU A 196 -7.69 -4.67 -1.10
CA LEU A 196 -7.07 -5.75 -1.86
C LEU A 196 -7.15 -7.03 -1.03
N ALA A 197 -8.08 -7.90 -1.40
CA ALA A 197 -8.27 -9.20 -0.73
C ALA A 197 -7.09 -10.15 -1.01
N ASP A 198 -6.85 -11.11 -0.11
CA ASP A 198 -5.88 -12.22 -0.32
C ASP A 198 -6.40 -13.16 -1.41
N THR A 199 -6.19 -12.75 -2.66
CA THR A 199 -6.44 -13.57 -3.84
C THR A 199 -5.16 -13.62 -4.67
N PRO A 200 -4.90 -14.71 -5.42
CA PRO A 200 -3.69 -14.82 -6.22
C PRO A 200 -3.52 -13.69 -7.24
N ASP A 201 -4.62 -13.20 -7.82
CA ASP A 201 -4.60 -12.04 -8.74
C ASP A 201 -4.03 -10.76 -8.08
N ASN A 202 -4.28 -10.57 -6.78
CA ASN A 202 -3.88 -9.36 -6.07
C ASN A 202 -2.47 -9.43 -5.48
N GLU A 203 -1.80 -10.58 -5.52
CA GLU A 203 -0.42 -10.70 -5.06
C GLU A 203 0.51 -9.79 -5.88
N GLY A 204 1.22 -8.89 -5.20
CA GLY A 204 2.07 -7.89 -5.86
C GLY A 204 1.31 -6.78 -6.60
N ALA A 205 -0.02 -6.65 -6.40
CA ALA A 205 -0.81 -5.64 -7.09
C ALA A 205 -0.55 -4.21 -6.55
N PHE A 206 -0.71 -3.21 -7.42
CA PHE A 206 -0.67 -1.79 -7.06
C PHE A 206 -2.01 -1.13 -7.36
N GLY A 207 -2.62 -0.50 -6.35
CA GLY A 207 -3.92 0.14 -6.47
C GLY A 207 -3.98 1.58 -5.97
N ILE A 208 -4.85 2.38 -6.59
CA ILE A 208 -5.26 3.72 -6.14
C ILE A 208 -6.76 3.68 -5.80
N ALA A 209 -7.07 3.81 -4.52
CA ALA A 209 -8.41 3.83 -3.97
C ALA A 209 -8.99 5.25 -3.87
N GLY A 210 -10.30 5.35 -4.11
CA GLY A 210 -11.05 6.61 -4.04
C GLY A 210 -12.51 6.38 -3.65
N GLY A 211 -12.76 5.37 -2.82
CA GLY A 211 -14.10 5.01 -2.38
C GLY A 211 -14.61 5.86 -1.21
N GLU A 212 -15.80 5.47 -0.75
CA GLU A 212 -16.41 5.98 0.48
C GLU A 212 -16.65 4.83 1.47
N LYS A 213 -16.98 5.18 2.73
CA LYS A 213 -17.14 4.20 3.82
C LYS A 213 -18.06 3.04 3.43
N ASP A 214 -19.19 3.36 2.82
CA ASP A 214 -20.22 2.40 2.44
C ASP A 214 -20.16 2.02 0.95
N ALA A 215 -19.13 2.52 0.24
CA ALA A 215 -18.88 2.22 -1.16
C ALA A 215 -17.36 2.19 -1.45
N PRO A 216 -16.63 1.18 -0.94
CA PRO A 216 -15.21 1.04 -1.22
C PRO A 216 -14.97 0.92 -2.72
N ALA A 217 -13.92 1.56 -3.22
CA ALA A 217 -13.62 1.56 -4.64
C ALA A 217 -12.13 1.73 -4.92
N ILE A 218 -11.65 0.97 -5.89
CA ILE A 218 -10.32 1.13 -6.48
C ILE A 218 -10.51 1.70 -7.89
N GLY A 219 -9.97 2.90 -8.11
CA GLY A 219 -10.09 3.62 -9.37
C GLY A 219 -9.05 3.22 -10.40
N PHE A 220 -7.87 2.78 -9.94
CA PHE A 220 -6.80 2.23 -10.77
C PHE A 220 -6.22 1.01 -10.07
N LEU A 221 -6.08 -0.10 -10.79
CA LEU A 221 -5.52 -1.33 -10.25
C LEU A 221 -4.65 -2.01 -11.31
N HIS A 222 -3.36 -2.11 -11.02
CA HIS A 222 -2.43 -2.88 -11.80
C HIS A 222 -2.12 -4.20 -11.08
N ARG A 223 -2.26 -5.32 -11.78
CA ARG A 223 -1.92 -6.66 -11.29
C ARG A 223 -0.80 -7.25 -12.12
N VAL A 224 0.06 -8.00 -11.43
CA VAL A 224 1.20 -8.70 -12.04
C VAL A 224 1.02 -10.23 -12.01
N ARG A 225 -0.15 -10.68 -11.53
CA ARG A 225 -0.54 -12.08 -11.45
C ARG A 225 -1.95 -12.30 -11.99
N LYS A 226 -2.21 -13.55 -12.38
CA LYS A 226 -3.55 -14.12 -12.54
C LYS A 226 -3.71 -15.35 -11.64
N SER A 227 -4.95 -15.66 -11.28
CA SER A 227 -5.36 -16.88 -10.60
C SER A 227 -5.41 -18.04 -11.58
N VAL A 228 -4.73 -19.14 -11.25
CA VAL A 228 -4.85 -20.42 -11.95
C VAL A 228 -5.12 -21.54 -10.98
N ALA A 229 -5.86 -22.57 -11.42
CA ALA A 229 -6.21 -23.69 -10.57
C ALA A 229 -4.95 -24.42 -10.07
N ASN A 230 -4.89 -24.70 -8.77
CA ASN A 230 -3.78 -25.44 -8.18
C ASN A 230 -3.94 -26.95 -8.43
N PRO A 231 -3.01 -27.61 -9.12
CA PRO A 231 -3.07 -29.07 -9.35
C PRO A 231 -2.98 -29.89 -8.06
N LEU A 232 -2.45 -29.31 -6.97
CA LEU A 232 -2.31 -29.97 -5.67
C LEU A 232 -3.56 -29.84 -4.80
N TYR A 233 -4.46 -28.91 -5.13
CA TYR A 233 -5.69 -28.72 -4.37
C TYR A 233 -6.64 -29.90 -4.56
N ALA A 234 -7.09 -30.46 -3.44
CA ALA A 234 -8.08 -31.52 -3.41
C ALA A 234 -9.45 -30.99 -2.92
N PRO A 235 -10.44 -30.80 -3.81
CA PRO A 235 -11.77 -30.30 -3.40
C PRO A 235 -12.46 -31.15 -2.33
N ALA A 236 -12.19 -32.47 -2.33
CA ALA A 236 -12.73 -33.38 -1.32
C ALA A 236 -12.18 -33.13 0.10
N LYS A 237 -11.08 -32.38 0.22
CA LYS A 237 -10.41 -32.02 1.47
C LYS A 237 -10.74 -30.58 1.92
N ASP A 238 -11.60 -29.86 1.19
CA ASP A 238 -12.13 -28.55 1.56
C ASP A 238 -13.66 -28.62 1.74
N ALA A 239 -14.10 -29.43 2.72
CA ALA A 239 -15.53 -29.66 2.94
C ALA A 239 -16.31 -28.38 3.30
N ASP A 240 -15.63 -27.42 3.93
CA ASP A 240 -16.18 -26.13 4.35
C ASP A 240 -16.10 -25.04 3.27
N HIS A 241 -15.58 -25.38 2.08
CA HIS A 241 -15.45 -24.46 0.92
C HIS A 241 -14.71 -23.16 1.27
N THR A 242 -13.63 -23.30 2.02
CA THR A 242 -12.79 -22.20 2.48
C THR A 242 -11.83 -21.70 1.39
N GLY A 243 -11.65 -22.46 0.31
CA GLY A 243 -10.67 -22.19 -0.74
C GLY A 243 -9.26 -22.69 -0.40
N VAL A 244 -9.10 -23.39 0.73
CA VAL A 244 -7.87 -24.05 1.17
C VAL A 244 -8.23 -25.46 1.63
N ASP A 245 -7.55 -26.47 1.12
CA ASP A 245 -7.81 -27.83 1.57
C ASP A 245 -7.12 -28.17 2.90
N SER A 246 -7.45 -29.32 3.48
CA SER A 246 -6.87 -29.77 4.75
C SER A 246 -5.35 -29.99 4.73
N ASP A 247 -4.73 -30.04 3.54
CA ASP A 247 -3.27 -30.15 3.39
C ASP A 247 -2.61 -28.76 3.34
N GLY A 248 -3.41 -27.69 3.31
CA GLY A 248 -2.95 -26.30 3.22
C GLY A 248 -2.81 -25.79 1.79
N GLU A 249 -3.25 -26.55 0.79
CA GLU A 249 -3.18 -26.14 -0.61
C GLU A 249 -4.32 -25.17 -0.93
N LYS A 250 -3.97 -23.97 -1.42
CA LYS A 250 -4.97 -23.01 -1.92
C LYS A 250 -5.58 -23.53 -3.22
N GLN A 251 -6.88 -23.32 -3.42
CA GLN A 251 -7.60 -23.70 -4.66
C GLN A 251 -6.98 -23.05 -5.90
N TYR A 252 -6.47 -21.82 -5.76
CA TYR A 252 -5.84 -21.06 -6.83
C TYR A 252 -4.44 -20.62 -6.40
N ILE A 253 -3.51 -20.66 -7.35
CA ILE A 253 -2.13 -20.15 -7.22
C ILE A 253 -1.90 -18.98 -8.18
N ALA A 254 -0.88 -18.19 -7.89
CA ALA A 254 -0.52 -17.02 -8.68
C ALA A 254 0.42 -17.40 -9.84
N GLU A 255 0.04 -17.07 -11.07
CA GLU A 255 0.89 -17.16 -12.26
C GLU A 255 1.20 -15.75 -12.77
N PRO A 256 2.43 -15.43 -13.24
CA PRO A 256 2.73 -14.15 -13.86
C PRO A 256 1.75 -13.82 -15.00
N ALA A 257 1.06 -12.68 -14.87
CA ALA A 257 0.20 -12.12 -15.92
C ALA A 257 -0.07 -10.65 -15.59
N PHE A 258 0.00 -9.78 -16.58
CA PHE A 258 -0.12 -8.34 -16.35
C PHE A 258 -1.48 -7.85 -16.81
N SER A 259 -2.20 -7.15 -15.94
CA SER A 259 -3.45 -6.49 -16.28
C SER A 259 -3.56 -5.14 -15.57
N THR A 260 -4.24 -4.21 -16.22
CA THR A 260 -4.55 -2.91 -15.64
C THR A 260 -6.05 -2.66 -15.80
N GLU A 261 -6.72 -2.46 -14.67
CA GLU A 261 -8.11 -2.02 -14.62
C GLU A 261 -8.15 -0.55 -14.20
N TYR A 262 -9.05 0.21 -14.81
CA TYR A 262 -9.34 1.58 -14.41
C TYR A 262 -10.84 1.81 -14.40
N ARG A 263 -11.31 2.66 -13.48
CA ARG A 263 -12.70 3.11 -13.42
C ARG A 263 -12.80 4.54 -13.91
N GLY A 264 -13.71 4.80 -14.84
CA GLY A 264 -13.91 6.12 -15.43
C GLY A 264 -13.19 6.28 -16.77
N HIS A 265 -12.63 7.46 -17.01
CA HIS A 265 -12.03 7.81 -18.29
C HIS A 265 -10.52 7.79 -18.25
N LEU A 266 -9.90 7.20 -19.27
CA LEU A 266 -8.50 7.42 -19.62
C LEU A 266 -8.46 8.55 -20.66
N LEU A 267 -8.02 9.73 -20.25
CA LEU A 267 -8.04 10.93 -21.08
C LEU A 267 -6.66 11.19 -21.68
N ALA A 268 -6.61 11.31 -23.01
CA ALA A 268 -5.40 11.72 -23.71
C ALA A 268 -5.07 13.19 -23.40
N VAL A 269 -3.83 13.48 -23.03
CA VAL A 269 -3.32 14.85 -22.96
C VAL A 269 -3.18 15.37 -24.38
N SER A 270 -3.76 16.56 -24.62
CA SER A 270 -3.86 17.15 -25.96
C SER A 270 -2.89 18.32 -26.13
N GLU A 271 -2.25 18.39 -27.28
CA GLU A 271 -1.57 19.60 -27.76
C GLU A 271 -2.45 20.33 -28.78
N THR A 272 -2.49 21.67 -28.72
CA THR A 272 -3.09 22.48 -29.79
C THR A 272 -1.99 23.15 -30.60
N VAL A 273 -1.87 22.80 -31.87
CA VAL A 273 -0.88 23.34 -32.79
C VAL A 273 -1.56 24.37 -33.69
N THR A 274 -1.21 25.65 -33.55
CA THR A 274 -1.81 26.72 -34.35
C THR A 274 -1.00 27.00 -35.61
N LEU A 275 -1.57 26.72 -36.78
CA LEU A 275 -0.95 26.99 -38.07
C LEU A 275 -1.13 28.45 -38.50
N SER A 276 -0.08 29.00 -39.10
CA SER A 276 -0.04 30.36 -39.68
C SER A 276 0.59 30.41 -41.08
N GLY A 277 0.66 29.28 -41.78
CA GLY A 277 1.36 29.14 -43.05
C GLY A 277 1.76 27.70 -43.33
N VAL A 278 2.93 27.49 -43.94
CA VAL A 278 3.50 26.16 -44.16
C VAL A 278 4.42 25.81 -42.99
N GLN A 279 4.13 24.71 -42.27
CA GLN A 279 4.88 24.29 -41.10
C GLN A 279 5.00 22.77 -41.04
N THR A 280 6.06 22.27 -40.40
CA THR A 280 6.15 20.87 -39.97
C THR A 280 5.52 20.76 -38.59
N VAL A 281 4.59 19.83 -38.42
CA VAL A 281 3.94 19.52 -37.15
C VAL A 281 4.50 18.21 -36.64
N THR A 282 5.28 18.27 -35.56
CA THR A 282 5.84 17.10 -34.90
C THR A 282 4.86 16.57 -33.87
N LEU A 283 4.38 15.35 -34.05
CA LEU A 283 3.53 14.63 -33.11
C LEU A 283 4.44 13.87 -32.13
N ASP A 284 4.78 14.50 -31.02
CA ASP A 284 5.72 13.97 -30.01
C ASP A 284 4.98 13.14 -28.94
N HIS A 285 5.15 11.82 -29.01
CA HIS A 285 4.38 10.88 -28.19
C HIS A 285 4.88 10.72 -26.75
N ASP A 286 6.07 11.25 -26.43
CA ASP A 286 6.53 11.34 -25.03
C ASP A 286 5.69 12.35 -24.23
N ARG A 287 4.98 13.26 -24.91
CA ARG A 287 4.30 14.41 -24.29
C ARG A 287 2.79 14.37 -24.44
N PHE A 288 2.30 13.93 -25.59
CA PHE A 288 0.89 14.01 -25.97
C PHE A 288 0.44 12.73 -26.64
N ALA A 289 -0.85 12.43 -26.50
CA ALA A 289 -1.50 11.32 -27.24
C ALA A 289 -2.63 11.84 -28.14
N ARG A 290 -2.89 13.15 -28.11
CA ARG A 290 -3.86 13.83 -28.97
C ARG A 290 -3.31 15.16 -29.44
N TRP A 291 -3.56 15.51 -30.69
CA TRP A 291 -3.16 16.79 -31.29
C TRP A 291 -4.35 17.44 -31.98
N LEU A 292 -4.53 18.74 -31.78
CA LEU A 292 -5.54 19.56 -32.43
C LEU A 292 -4.86 20.58 -33.33
N LEU A 293 -5.13 20.51 -34.63
CA LEU A 293 -4.68 21.52 -35.57
C LEU A 293 -5.68 22.68 -35.60
N ALA A 294 -5.18 23.86 -35.24
CA ALA A 294 -5.92 25.11 -35.25
C ALA A 294 -5.36 26.07 -36.31
N GLY A 295 -6.08 27.16 -36.60
CA GLY A 295 -5.65 28.17 -37.57
C GLY A 295 -5.78 27.70 -39.02
N TYR A 296 -4.98 28.31 -39.90
CA TYR A 296 -5.02 28.10 -41.35
C TYR A 296 -3.60 27.85 -41.89
N GLY A 297 -3.50 26.99 -42.90
CA GLY A 297 -2.21 26.75 -43.57
C GLY A 297 -1.99 25.31 -43.98
N ARG A 298 -0.73 24.97 -44.22
CA ARG A 298 -0.30 23.62 -44.61
C ARG A 298 0.56 23.01 -43.51
N ALA A 299 0.17 21.84 -43.01
CA ALA A 299 0.96 21.06 -42.06
C ALA A 299 1.60 19.87 -42.77
N THR A 300 2.91 19.68 -42.61
CA THR A 300 3.58 18.39 -42.90
C THR A 300 3.74 17.63 -41.60
N LEU A 301 3.15 16.44 -41.49
CA LEU A 301 3.22 15.66 -40.26
C LEU A 301 4.58 14.98 -40.13
N ALA A 302 5.12 14.97 -38.93
CA ALA A 302 6.29 14.19 -38.55
C ALA A 302 6.02 13.51 -37.20
N LEU A 303 6.52 12.29 -37.01
CA LEU A 303 6.43 11.59 -35.72
C LEU A 303 7.72 11.80 -34.92
N ALA A 304 7.59 11.90 -33.60
CA ALA A 304 8.73 11.84 -32.67
C ALA A 304 8.40 10.94 -31.48
N ASN A 305 9.35 10.07 -31.11
CA ASN A 305 9.27 9.18 -29.94
C ASN A 305 8.14 8.13 -29.96
N TRP A 306 7.64 7.79 -31.15
CA TRP A 306 6.68 6.69 -31.30
C TRP A 306 7.38 5.33 -31.22
N LYS A 307 6.68 4.35 -30.65
CA LYS A 307 7.12 2.96 -30.48
C LYS A 307 6.08 2.01 -31.03
N ASP A 308 6.50 0.77 -31.29
CA ASP A 308 5.59 -0.31 -31.65
C ASP A 308 4.47 -0.45 -30.61
N GLY A 309 3.22 -0.48 -31.08
CA GLY A 309 2.01 -0.56 -30.26
C GLY A 309 1.41 0.79 -29.86
N ASP A 310 2.08 1.91 -30.14
CA ASP A 310 1.56 3.24 -29.81
C ASP A 310 0.37 3.63 -30.70
N SER A 311 -0.56 4.39 -30.11
CA SER A 311 -1.66 5.01 -30.83
C SER A 311 -1.94 6.43 -30.33
N GLY A 312 -2.26 7.31 -31.27
CA GLY A 312 -2.56 8.71 -31.00
C GLY A 312 -3.63 9.27 -31.93
N GLU A 313 -4.17 10.43 -31.56
CA GLU A 313 -5.28 11.05 -32.28
C GLU A 313 -4.91 12.42 -32.84
N LEU A 314 -5.22 12.66 -34.12
CA LEU A 314 -5.06 13.98 -34.75
C LEU A 314 -6.43 14.55 -35.15
N ILE A 315 -6.78 15.70 -34.60
CA ILE A 315 -7.99 16.45 -34.96
C ILE A 315 -7.60 17.54 -35.96
N VAL A 316 -8.25 17.53 -37.12
CA VAL A 316 -7.99 18.45 -38.23
C VAL A 316 -9.28 18.97 -38.85
N ASP A 317 -9.29 20.24 -39.26
CA ASP A 317 -10.33 20.83 -40.10
C ASP A 317 -9.76 21.11 -41.50
N THR A 318 -10.04 20.21 -42.44
CA THR A 318 -9.53 20.29 -43.82
C THR A 318 -10.16 21.42 -44.64
N THR A 319 -11.20 22.09 -44.12
CA THR A 319 -11.70 23.34 -44.72
C THR A 319 -10.77 24.52 -44.46
N LYS A 320 -9.90 24.42 -43.45
CA LYS A 320 -8.95 25.46 -43.03
C LYS A 320 -7.49 25.06 -43.25
N GLN A 321 -7.20 23.77 -43.16
CA GLN A 321 -5.84 23.23 -43.14
C GLN A 321 -5.62 22.24 -44.29
N THR A 322 -4.49 22.35 -44.97
CA THR A 322 -4.01 21.32 -45.90
C THR A 322 -3.02 20.41 -45.17
N ILE A 323 -3.30 19.12 -45.09
CA ILE A 323 -2.40 18.15 -44.45
C ILE A 323 -1.59 17.43 -45.50
N ASN A 324 -0.27 17.45 -45.34
CA ASN A 324 0.66 16.63 -46.09
C ASN A 324 1.07 15.45 -45.20
N ILE A 325 0.43 14.31 -45.42
CA ILE A 325 0.75 13.04 -44.75
C ILE A 325 1.97 12.45 -45.46
N PRO A 326 3.01 11.99 -44.72
CA PRO A 326 4.15 11.35 -45.33
C PRO A 326 3.77 10.13 -46.18
N ALA A 327 4.45 9.95 -47.32
CA ALA A 327 4.07 8.95 -48.32
C ALA A 327 4.31 7.50 -47.86
N GLU A 328 5.19 7.33 -46.87
CA GLU A 328 5.50 6.06 -46.22
C GLU A 328 4.44 5.61 -45.20
N TRP A 329 3.48 6.48 -44.85
CA TRP A 329 2.37 6.10 -43.98
C TRP A 329 1.31 5.33 -44.77
N VAL A 330 0.85 4.23 -44.19
CA VAL A 330 -0.16 3.36 -44.79
C VAL A 330 -1.55 3.83 -44.38
N THR A 331 -2.40 4.12 -45.38
CA THR A 331 -3.81 4.48 -45.16
C THR A 331 -4.71 3.25 -45.21
N LEU A 332 -5.65 3.14 -44.26
CA LEU A 332 -6.68 2.09 -44.24
C LEU A 332 -8.02 2.55 -44.85
N GLY A 333 -7.97 3.45 -45.84
CA GLY A 333 -9.16 3.98 -46.53
C GLY A 333 -9.45 5.46 -46.27
N ALA A 334 -8.54 6.17 -45.59
CA ALA A 334 -8.67 7.59 -45.28
C ALA A 334 -8.11 8.48 -46.41
N ASP A 335 -9.01 9.03 -47.24
CA ASP A 335 -8.69 10.17 -48.10
C ASP A 335 -9.46 11.41 -47.64
N ILE A 336 -8.88 12.11 -46.64
CA ILE A 336 -9.40 13.39 -46.13
C ILE A 336 -9.11 14.56 -47.08
N ALA A 337 -8.37 14.36 -48.17
CA ALA A 337 -8.03 15.43 -49.11
C ALA A 337 -9.16 15.67 -50.13
N LYS A 338 -10.00 14.66 -50.39
CA LYS A 338 -11.10 14.75 -51.37
C LYS A 338 -12.37 15.39 -50.84
N THR A 339 -12.64 15.27 -49.55
CA THR A 339 -13.87 15.79 -48.94
C THR A 339 -13.49 16.76 -47.81
N PRO A 340 -13.80 18.06 -47.96
CA PRO A 340 -13.55 19.02 -46.88
C PRO A 340 -14.44 18.74 -45.67
N GLY A 341 -13.87 18.81 -44.46
CA GLY A 341 -14.55 18.55 -43.20
C GLY A 341 -13.63 18.52 -41.98
N VAL A 342 -14.24 18.35 -40.81
CA VAL A 342 -13.53 18.13 -39.54
C VAL A 342 -13.35 16.63 -39.35
N TYR A 343 -12.11 16.19 -39.16
CA TYR A 343 -11.74 14.80 -39.00
C TYR A 343 -10.98 14.58 -37.70
N VAL A 344 -11.22 13.42 -37.08
CA VAL A 344 -10.35 12.81 -36.08
C VAL A 344 -9.68 11.64 -36.78
N LEU A 345 -8.35 11.68 -36.88
CA LEU A 345 -7.55 10.57 -37.36
C LEU A 345 -7.01 9.78 -36.17
N GLU A 346 -7.03 8.47 -36.30
CA GLU A 346 -6.20 7.58 -35.49
C GLU A 346 -4.89 7.34 -36.24
N ILE A 347 -3.77 7.45 -35.53
CA ILE A 347 -2.43 7.14 -36.03
C ILE A 347 -1.89 6.03 -35.13
N ALA A 348 -1.40 4.95 -35.72
CA ALA A 348 -0.89 3.79 -34.99
C ALA A 348 0.48 3.37 -35.54
N MET A 349 1.39 2.97 -34.67
CA MET A 349 2.69 2.43 -35.03
C MET A 349 2.71 0.91 -34.80
N VAL A 350 2.97 0.15 -35.87
CA VAL A 350 3.06 -1.32 -35.83
C VAL A 350 4.40 -1.73 -36.44
N GLY A 351 5.29 -2.27 -35.62
CA GLY A 351 6.71 -2.35 -35.93
C GLY A 351 7.25 -0.97 -36.30
N ASP A 352 7.86 -0.87 -37.49
CA ASP A 352 8.37 0.40 -38.04
C ASP A 352 7.38 1.08 -38.99
N THR A 353 6.18 0.53 -39.18
CA THR A 353 5.19 1.04 -40.13
C THR A 353 4.15 1.91 -39.42
N VAL A 354 3.89 3.08 -40.00
CA VAL A 354 2.86 4.00 -39.50
C VAL A 354 1.58 3.77 -40.29
N PHE A 355 0.48 3.54 -39.56
CA PHE A 355 -0.86 3.44 -40.10
C PHE A 355 -1.67 4.66 -39.69
N TYR A 356 -2.63 5.06 -40.54
CA TYR A 356 -3.64 6.02 -40.14
C TYR A 356 -5.01 5.73 -40.76
N ALA A 357 -6.05 6.13 -40.03
CA ALA A 357 -7.45 5.97 -40.43
C ALA A 357 -8.32 7.13 -39.91
N ILE A 358 -9.49 7.35 -40.53
CA ILE A 358 -10.49 8.30 -40.01
C ILE A 358 -11.25 7.63 -38.87
N LYS A 359 -11.09 8.14 -37.66
CA LYS A 359 -11.88 7.78 -36.49
C LYS A 359 -13.25 8.48 -36.48
N TRP A 360 -13.32 9.71 -36.98
CA TRP A 360 -14.58 10.48 -37.09
C TRP A 360 -14.50 11.61 -38.13
N PRO A 361 -15.59 11.98 -38.85
CA PRO A 361 -16.81 11.20 -39.00
C PRO A 361 -16.51 9.95 -39.82
N ASN A 362 -17.10 8.83 -39.45
CA ASN A 362 -16.93 7.60 -40.20
C ASN A 362 -17.68 7.73 -41.55
N SER A 363 -16.93 7.96 -42.64
CA SER A 363 -17.52 8.35 -43.93
C SER A 363 -17.25 7.38 -45.08
N GLY A 364 -16.93 6.10 -44.82
CA GLY A 364 -16.70 5.16 -45.92
C GLY A 364 -16.65 3.69 -45.52
N GLY A 365 -17.77 2.99 -45.71
CA GLY A 365 -17.86 1.54 -45.52
C GLY A 365 -18.29 1.14 -44.11
N THR A 366 -18.85 -0.06 -43.99
CA THR A 366 -19.51 -0.67 -42.82
C THR A 366 -18.56 -0.88 -41.63
N VAL A 367 -18.00 0.19 -41.07
CA VAL A 367 -17.06 0.10 -39.94
C VAL A 367 -17.52 1.05 -38.85
N SER A 368 -18.60 0.70 -38.15
CA SER A 368 -19.23 1.57 -37.14
C SER A 368 -18.36 1.77 -35.90
N SER A 369 -17.36 0.91 -35.67
CA SER A 369 -16.37 1.03 -34.59
C SER A 369 -15.28 -0.04 -34.77
N ILE A 370 -14.19 0.04 -34.00
CA ILE A 370 -13.21 -1.07 -33.84
C ILE A 370 -13.91 -2.40 -33.43
N GLY A 371 -15.05 -2.32 -32.73
CA GLY A 371 -15.85 -3.47 -32.33
C GLY A 371 -16.57 -4.18 -33.48
N ASP A 372 -16.62 -3.58 -34.67
CA ASP A 372 -17.25 -4.19 -35.85
C ASP A 372 -16.33 -5.16 -36.57
N HIS A 373 -15.01 -5.03 -36.37
CA HIS A 373 -13.99 -5.93 -36.91
C HIS A 373 -13.41 -6.88 -35.88
N ILE A 374 -13.82 -6.74 -34.62
CA ILE A 374 -13.42 -7.61 -33.53
C ILE A 374 -14.63 -8.44 -33.13
N SER A 375 -14.61 -9.73 -33.45
CA SER A 375 -15.64 -10.67 -33.00
C SER A 375 -15.04 -11.68 -32.02
N ILE A 376 -15.81 -12.02 -30.98
CA ILE A 376 -15.49 -13.13 -30.08
C ILE A 376 -16.32 -14.32 -30.50
N VAL A 377 -15.65 -15.36 -30.99
CA VAL A 377 -16.27 -16.64 -31.36
C VAL A 377 -15.57 -17.73 -30.56
N ASN A 378 -16.32 -18.44 -29.72
CA ASN A 378 -15.81 -19.49 -28.83
C ASN A 378 -14.62 -19.02 -27.96
N ASP A 379 -14.71 -17.81 -27.39
CA ASP A 379 -13.70 -17.19 -26.52
C ASP A 379 -12.36 -16.79 -27.18
N TYR A 380 -12.28 -16.81 -28.52
CA TYR A 380 -11.12 -16.31 -29.26
C TYR A 380 -11.43 -14.98 -29.97
N TRP A 381 -10.43 -14.09 -29.99
CA TRP A 381 -10.48 -12.79 -30.67
C TRP A 381 -10.19 -12.96 -32.15
N TYR A 382 -11.14 -12.58 -33.00
CA TYR A 382 -10.97 -12.53 -34.44
C TYR A 382 -10.92 -11.08 -34.91
N ILE A 383 -9.91 -10.74 -35.70
CA ILE A 383 -9.76 -9.44 -36.34
C ILE A 383 -9.93 -9.63 -37.84
N ASP A 384 -10.96 -9.02 -38.42
CA ASP A 384 -11.16 -9.06 -39.88
C ASP A 384 -9.95 -8.45 -40.61
N GLY A 385 -9.46 -9.16 -41.63
CA GLY A 385 -8.35 -8.70 -42.48
C GLY A 385 -6.96 -9.22 -42.10
N VAL A 386 -6.82 -9.96 -41.01
CA VAL A 386 -5.59 -10.73 -40.73
C VAL A 386 -5.77 -12.14 -41.31
N SER A 387 -5.24 -12.38 -42.52
CA SER A 387 -5.12 -13.75 -43.02
C SER A 387 -4.15 -14.51 -42.11
N THR A 388 -4.64 -15.53 -41.39
CA THR A 388 -3.78 -16.63 -40.91
C THR A 388 -3.28 -17.45 -42.07
#